data_AF-A0A8H4XST7-F1
#
_entry.id   AF-A0A8H4XST7-F1
#
_cell.length_a   1.000
_cell.length_b   1.000
_cell.length_c   1.000
_cell.angle_alpha   90.00
_cell.angle_beta   90.00
_cell.angle_gamma   90.00
#
_symmetry.space_group_name_H-M   'P 1'
#
loop_
_entity.id
_entity.type
_entity.pdbx_description
1 polymer ?
#
loop_
_entity_poly.entity_id
_entity_poly.type
_entity_poly.pdbx_seq_one_letter_code
_entity_poly.pdbx_strand_id
1 'polypeptide(L)' 'MSSFARPVASELASVDFSVYTSEDIKKISVKRIFNTPSLDSLHNPIPHSLYDPALGAWGDHV' A
#
# COMPACT_ATOMS: atom_id res chain seq x y z
N MET A 1 26.00 -20.73 9.37
CA MET A 1 25.43 -20.25 8.09
C MET A 1 26.05 -18.90 7.80
N SER A 2 26.95 -18.81 6.82
CA SER A 2 27.64 -17.57 6.47
C SER A 2 26.65 -16.58 5.82
N SER A 3 26.38 -15.48 6.49
CA SER A 3 25.62 -14.37 5.91
C SER A 3 26.49 -13.67 4.86
N PHE A 4 26.11 -13.78 3.59
CA PHE A 4 26.71 -12.98 2.53
C PHE A 4 26.01 -11.62 2.53
N ALA A 5 26.78 -10.54 2.65
CA ALA A 5 26.26 -9.20 2.41
C ALA A 5 25.65 -9.17 0.99
N ARG A 6 24.41 -8.70 0.86
CA ARG A 6 23.76 -8.42 -0.43
C ARG A 6 23.92 -6.93 -0.70
N PRO A 7 25.05 -6.48 -1.27
CA PRO A 7 25.25 -5.05 -1.52
C PRO A 7 24.22 -4.57 -2.54
N VAL A 8 23.61 -3.43 -2.26
CA VAL A 8 22.78 -2.69 -3.20
C VAL A 8 23.60 -1.48 -3.63
N ALA A 9 23.93 -1.40 -4.91
CA ALA A 9 24.77 -0.34 -5.46
C ALA A 9 24.02 0.99 -5.67
N SER A 10 22.69 0.97 -5.58
CA SER A 10 21.86 2.16 -5.75
C SER A 10 21.94 3.06 -4.51
N GLU A 11 22.19 4.34 -4.72
CA GLU A 11 22.18 5.38 -3.68
C GLU A 11 21.29 6.55 -4.10
N LEU A 12 20.73 7.26 -3.11
CA LEU A 12 19.86 8.40 -3.34
C LEU A 12 20.71 9.64 -3.64
N ALA A 13 20.67 10.13 -4.88
CA ALA A 13 21.46 11.29 -5.29
C ALA A 13 20.87 12.63 -4.81
N SER A 14 19.55 12.79 -4.89
CA SER A 14 18.81 14.01 -4.53
C SER A 14 17.33 13.72 -4.27
N VAL A 15 16.62 14.70 -3.69
CA VAL A 15 15.17 14.62 -3.43
C VAL A 15 14.50 15.89 -3.93
N ASP A 16 13.45 15.73 -4.71
CA ASP A 16 12.63 16.83 -5.22
C ASP A 16 11.28 16.90 -4.48
N PHE A 17 10.81 18.11 -4.23
CA PHE A 17 9.50 18.36 -3.61
C PHE A 17 8.50 18.80 -4.68
N SER A 18 7.34 18.15 -4.69
CA SER A 18 6.25 18.44 -5.63
C SER A 18 4.90 18.12 -5.00
N VAL A 19 3.82 18.40 -5.75
CA VAL A 19 2.44 18.13 -5.31
C VAL A 19 1.82 17.14 -6.27
N TYR A 20 1.18 16.10 -5.73
CA TYR A 20 0.44 15.13 -6.54
C TYR A 20 -0.76 15.76 -7.23
N THR A 21 -0.90 15.50 -8.53
CA THR A 21 -2.12 15.83 -9.26
C THR A 21 -3.19 14.75 -9.07
N SER A 22 -4.44 15.10 -9.38
CA SER A 22 -5.55 14.13 -9.41
C SER A 22 -5.29 12.97 -10.39
N GLU A 23 -4.52 13.20 -11.45
CA GLU A 23 -4.17 12.16 -12.41
C GLU A 23 -3.11 11.21 -11.84
N ASP A 24 -2.08 11.74 -11.16
CA ASP A 24 -1.05 10.93 -10.50
C ASP A 24 -1.67 10.00 -9.46
N ILE A 25 -2.57 10.52 -8.63
CA ILE A 25 -3.29 9.75 -7.59
C ILE A 25 -4.09 8.61 -8.22
N LYS A 26 -4.78 8.86 -9.34
CA LYS A 26 -5.57 7.83 -10.03
C LYS A 26 -4.70 6.78 -10.71
N LYS A 27 -3.51 7.15 -11.18
CA LYS A 27 -2.55 6.23 -11.80
C LYS A 27 -1.84 5.33 -10.79
N ILE A 28 -1.47 5.87 -9.63
CA ILE A 28 -0.74 5.11 -8.59
C ILE A 28 -1.67 4.30 -7.69
N SER A 29 -2.92 4.74 -7.51
CA SER A 29 -3.88 4.05 -6.64
C SER A 29 -4.25 2.67 -7.21
N VAL A 30 -4.23 1.66 -6.33
CA VAL A 30 -4.62 0.30 -6.65
C VAL A 30 -6.14 0.09 -6.55
N LYS A 31 -6.85 0.95 -5.79
CA LYS A 31 -8.30 0.84 -5.62
C LYS A 31 -8.91 2.12 -5.04
N ARG A 32 -10.14 2.44 -5.46
CA ARG A 32 -10.94 3.52 -4.87
C ARG A 32 -11.62 3.05 -3.58
N ILE A 33 -11.41 3.81 -2.50
CA ILE A 33 -12.10 3.67 -1.22
C ILE A 33 -13.35 4.56 -1.24
N PHE A 34 -14.51 4.00 -0.90
CA PHE A 34 -15.76 4.76 -0.79
C PHE A 34 -16.72 4.21 0.26
N ASN A 35 -16.39 3.10 0.92
CA ASN A 35 -17.22 2.50 1.94
C ASN A 35 -16.76 2.92 3.34
N THR A 36 -17.66 3.46 4.16
CA THR A 36 -17.33 4.01 5.48
C THR A 36 -17.09 2.91 6.54
N PRO A 37 -17.96 1.89 6.69
CA PRO A 37 -17.68 0.77 7.58
C PRO A 37 -16.44 0.01 7.08
N SER A 38 -15.45 -0.14 7.96
CA SER A 38 -14.17 -0.77 7.60
C SER A 38 -14.20 -2.29 7.73
N LEU A 39 -14.97 -2.81 8.69
CA LEU A 39 -15.03 -4.24 9.01
C LEU A 39 -16.49 -4.71 9.09
N ASP A 40 -16.71 -5.98 8.75
CA ASP A 40 -17.99 -6.66 8.95
C ASP A 40 -18.15 -7.17 10.40
N SER A 41 -19.28 -7.82 10.70
CA SER A 41 -19.57 -8.38 12.03
C SER A 41 -18.65 -9.53 12.45
N LEU A 42 -17.90 -10.11 11.51
CA LEU A 42 -16.92 -11.17 11.74
C LEU A 42 -15.49 -10.61 11.77
N HIS A 43 -15.34 -9.28 11.79
CA HIS A 43 -14.07 -8.55 11.76
C HIS A 43 -13.27 -8.69 10.46
N ASN A 44 -13.89 -9.09 9.34
CA ASN A 44 -13.21 -9.08 8.04
C ASN A 44 -13.31 -7.71 7.36
N PRO A 45 -12.32 -7.33 6.54
CA PRO A 45 -12.39 -6.13 5.71
C PRO A 45 -13.56 -6.19 4.73
N ILE A 46 -14.35 -5.13 4.71
CA ILE A 46 -15.40 -4.97 3.71
C ILE A 46 -14.76 -4.49 2.39
N PRO A 47 -15.18 -4.99 1.21
CA PRO A 47 -14.70 -4.47 -0.06
C PRO A 47 -14.87 -2.95 -0.20
N HIS A 48 -13.91 -2.28 -0.84
CA HIS A 48 -13.86 -0.83 -1.04
C HIS A 48 -13.84 0.01 0.24
N SER A 49 -13.53 -0.61 1.37
CA SER A 49 -13.29 0.05 2.64
C SER A 49 -11.80 0.36 2.83
N LEU A 50 -11.44 0.89 4.00
CA LEU A 50 -10.07 1.25 4.33
C LEU A 50 -9.10 0.05 4.42
N TYR A 51 -9.60 -1.15 4.74
CA TYR A 51 -8.78 -2.36 4.86
C TYR A 51 -8.91 -3.31 3.66
N ASP A 52 -9.32 -2.79 2.49
CA ASP A 52 -9.45 -3.60 1.28
C ASP A 52 -8.13 -4.35 0.98
N PRO A 53 -8.14 -5.68 0.79
CA PRO A 53 -6.94 -6.48 0.53
C PRO A 53 -6.12 -6.02 -0.70
N ALA A 54 -6.71 -5.24 -1.62
CA ALA A 54 -5.96 -4.63 -2.71
C ALA A 54 -4.87 -3.66 -2.23
N LEU A 55 -5.00 -3.10 -1.01
CA LEU A 55 -4.03 -2.16 -0.42
C LEU A 55 -2.87 -2.86 0.30
N GLY A 56 -2.92 -4.18 0.44
CA GLY A 56 -1.92 -4.98 1.14
C GLY A 56 -2.54 -6.17 1.86
N ALA A 57 -1.69 -7.10 2.29
CA ALA A 57 -2.13 -8.21 3.13
C ALA A 57 -2.69 -7.70 4.46
N TRP A 58 -3.79 -8.32 4.91
CA TRP A 58 -4.46 -7.98 6.16
C TRP A 58 -4.80 -9.28 6.91
N GLY A 59 -4.68 -9.24 8.24
CA GLY A 59 -4.91 -10.39 9.10
C GLY A 59 -3.78 -11.42 9.04
N ASP A 60 -4.04 -12.59 9.61
CA ASP A 60 -3.06 -13.69 9.71
C ASP A 60 -3.03 -14.56 8.43
N HIS A 61 -3.57 -14.04 7.32
CA HIS A 61 -3.60 -14.71 6.03
C HIS A 61 -2.35 -14.35 5.22
N VAL A 62 -1.22 -15.00 5.54
CA VAL A 62 -0.03 -15.12 4.68
C VAL A 62 0.13 -16.56 4.23
#